data_AF-A0A0A1UIC4-F1
#
_entry.id   AF-A0A0A1UIC4-F1
#
_cell.length_a   1.000
_cell.length_b   1.000
_cell.length_c   1.000
_cell.angle_alpha   90.00
_cell.angle_beta   90.00
_cell.angle_gamma   90.00
#
_symmetry.space_group_name_H-M   'P 1'
#
loop_
_entity.id
_entity.type
_entity.pdbx_description
1 polymer ?
#
loop_
_entity_poly.entity_id
_entity_poly.type
_entity_poly.pdbx_seq_one_letter_code
_entity_poly.pdbx_strand_id
1 'polypeptide(L)'
;MWNTGSSGLGGFGDPDDAHKLRRQYRPCPGFSGYSNVSANSTFSQAQVDVLLSRPEGNLTAFQEYMEQIVGMHSAIHGIIGGDLAGLCPKGSSNTSACPTEGAPTFSANEPMFHMHHGNVDRLWWLWQEKSETNKAAFHGGSVQNMSALAANPNGQAPWLNKTSLIPTAGMYKILAVNLCPR
;
A
#
# COMPACT_ATOMS: atom_id res chain seq x y z
N MET A 1 -27.57 -10.11 -21.90
CA MET A 1 -27.20 -11.09 -22.94
C MET A 1 -25.68 -11.16 -22.98
N TRP A 2 -25.13 -12.29 -22.56
CA TRP A 2 -23.70 -12.56 -22.60
C TRP A 2 -23.37 -13.06 -24.00
N ASN A 3 -22.48 -12.35 -24.72
CA ASN A 3 -21.99 -12.83 -26.00
C ASN A 3 -20.80 -13.77 -25.76
N THR A 4 -21.03 -15.06 -25.99
CA THR A 4 -20.00 -16.10 -26.02
C THR A 4 -19.40 -16.14 -27.42
N GLY A 5 -18.52 -15.20 -27.73
CA GLY A 5 -17.69 -15.19 -28.92
C GLY A 5 -16.23 -15.44 -28.54
N SER A 6 -15.70 -16.59 -28.95
CA SER A 6 -14.30 -16.98 -28.79
C SER A 6 -13.33 -16.04 -29.51
N SER A 7 -12.11 -15.96 -28.95
CA SER A 7 -10.90 -15.28 -29.43
C SER A 7 -10.81 -13.79 -29.15
N GLY A 8 -10.02 -13.49 -28.11
CA GLY A 8 -9.69 -12.15 -27.68
C GLY A 8 -9.37 -12.22 -26.21
N LEU A 9 -8.13 -12.60 -25.89
CA LEU A 9 -7.54 -12.14 -24.63
C LEU A 9 -7.86 -10.65 -24.58
N GLY A 10 -8.67 -10.21 -23.61
CA GLY A 10 -8.75 -8.81 -23.22
C GLY A 10 -7.40 -8.45 -22.64
N GLY A 11 -6.42 -8.42 -23.54
CA GLY A 11 -5.03 -8.18 -23.28
C GLY A 11 -4.91 -6.70 -23.06
N PHE A 12 -4.09 -6.36 -22.09
CA PHE A 12 -3.40 -5.08 -22.09
C PHE A 12 -2.80 -4.86 -23.48
N GLY A 13 -3.47 -4.10 -24.34
CA GLY A 13 -3.04 -3.95 -25.72
C GLY A 13 -4.06 -3.43 -26.73
N ASP A 14 -5.37 -3.40 -26.42
CA ASP A 14 -6.32 -2.71 -27.29
C ASP A 14 -6.49 -1.25 -26.83
N PRO A 15 -5.99 -0.24 -27.58
CA PRO A 15 -6.14 1.16 -27.23
C PRO A 15 -7.59 1.65 -27.28
N ASP A 16 -8.53 0.87 -27.84
CA ASP A 16 -9.95 1.24 -27.97
C ASP A 16 -10.86 0.64 -26.87
N ASP A 17 -10.34 -0.24 -26.00
CA ASP A 17 -11.11 -0.78 -24.87
C ASP A 17 -10.74 -0.08 -23.55
N ALA A 18 -11.55 0.93 -23.19
CA ALA A 18 -11.39 1.64 -21.92
C ALA A 18 -11.47 0.67 -20.73
N HIS A 19 -10.44 0.65 -19.88
CA HIS A 19 -10.43 -0.13 -18.65
C HIS A 19 -11.64 0.24 -17.77
N LYS A 20 -12.46 -0.76 -17.44
CA LYS A 20 -13.59 -0.57 -16.53
C LYS A 20 -13.11 -0.82 -15.11
N LEU A 21 -13.21 0.22 -14.27
CA LEU A 21 -12.83 0.14 -12.86
C LEU A 21 -13.54 -1.04 -12.18
N ARG A 22 -12.73 -1.91 -11.60
CA ARG A 22 -13.20 -3.11 -10.88
C ARG A 22 -13.23 -2.80 -9.40
N ARG A 23 -14.41 -2.90 -8.80
CA ARG A 23 -14.63 -2.76 -7.37
C ARG A 23 -15.49 -3.91 -6.88
N GLN A 24 -15.19 -4.40 -5.68
CA GLN A 24 -15.97 -5.42 -5.02
C GLN A 24 -15.93 -5.13 -3.52
N TYR A 25 -16.98 -4.49 -3.02
CA TYR A 25 -17.04 -4.09 -1.62
C TYR A 25 -16.99 -5.32 -0.69
N ARG A 26 -16.05 -5.33 0.26
CA ARG A 26 -15.80 -6.44 1.19
C ARG A 26 -15.61 -5.91 2.61
N PRO A 27 -16.67 -5.84 3.45
CA PRO A 27 -16.59 -5.33 4.82
C PRO A 27 -15.49 -5.99 5.67
N CYS A 28 -15.30 -7.29 5.49
CA CYS A 28 -14.21 -8.06 6.07
C CYS A 28 -13.28 -8.50 4.93
N PRO A 29 -12.28 -7.66 4.55
CA PRO A 29 -11.32 -8.05 3.55
C PRO A 29 -10.47 -9.18 4.12
N GLY A 30 -10.74 -10.41 3.67
CA GLY A 30 -10.01 -11.58 4.15
C GLY A 30 -8.58 -11.54 3.62
N PHE A 31 -7.62 -11.38 4.53
CA PHE A 31 -6.20 -11.61 4.27
C PHE A 31 -5.80 -12.99 4.79
N SER A 32 -4.71 -13.57 4.28
CA SER A 32 -4.24 -14.89 4.71
C SER A 32 -4.06 -14.94 6.24
N GLY A 33 -4.87 -15.76 6.93
CA GLY A 33 -4.88 -15.85 8.40
C GLY A 33 -5.78 -14.85 9.14
N TYR A 34 -6.45 -13.92 8.44
CA TYR A 34 -7.23 -12.82 9.02
C TYR A 34 -8.56 -12.61 8.29
N SER A 35 -9.44 -13.62 8.28
CA SER A 35 -10.71 -13.55 7.52
C SER A 35 -11.85 -12.81 8.22
N ASN A 36 -11.76 -12.59 9.54
CA ASN A 36 -12.87 -12.12 10.37
C ASN A 36 -12.67 -10.70 10.92
N VAL A 37 -11.67 -9.96 10.44
CA VAL A 37 -11.44 -8.57 10.84
C VAL A 37 -12.25 -7.65 9.94
N SER A 38 -13.12 -6.84 10.54
CA SER A 38 -13.86 -5.83 9.81
C SER A 38 -12.94 -4.66 9.48
N ALA A 39 -12.97 -4.19 8.24
CA ALA A 39 -12.16 -3.04 7.84
C ALA A 39 -12.48 -1.80 8.70
N ASN A 40 -13.76 -1.57 9.03
CA ASN A 40 -14.19 -0.42 9.83
C ASN A 40 -13.56 -0.33 11.22
N SER A 41 -13.14 -1.45 11.80
CA SER A 41 -12.52 -1.45 13.13
C SER A 41 -11.07 -0.98 13.09
N THR A 42 -10.44 -0.97 11.92
CA THR A 42 -9.01 -0.64 11.75
C THR A 42 -8.74 0.87 11.64
N PHE A 43 -9.74 1.66 11.24
CA PHE A 43 -9.59 3.09 10.96
C PHE A 43 -10.56 3.98 11.75
N SER A 44 -11.01 3.51 12.92
CA SER A 44 -11.77 4.35 13.86
C SER A 44 -10.89 5.46 14.46
N GLN A 45 -11.52 6.51 15.01
CA GLN A 45 -10.77 7.59 15.69
C GLN A 45 -9.85 7.05 16.78
N ALA A 46 -10.30 6.04 17.55
CA ALA A 46 -9.46 5.41 18.57
C ALA A 46 -8.19 4.76 17.99
N GLN A 47 -8.28 4.12 16.81
CA GLN A 47 -7.09 3.56 16.15
C GLN A 47 -6.18 4.68 15.62
N VAL A 48 -6.75 5.78 15.13
CA VAL A 48 -5.96 6.96 14.75
C VAL A 48 -5.24 7.55 15.95
N ASP A 49 -5.88 7.63 17.11
CA ASP A 49 -5.24 8.14 18.33
C ASP A 49 -4.06 7.25 18.76
N VAL A 50 -4.23 5.93 18.65
CA VAL A 50 -3.17 4.93 18.95
C VAL A 50 -2.00 5.03 17.96
N LEU A 51 -2.28 5.25 16.67
CA LEU A 51 -1.26 5.52 15.65
C LEU A 51 -0.50 6.81 15.96
N LEU A 52 -1.21 7.87 16.32
CA LEU A 52 -0.61 9.17 16.58
C LEU A 52 0.13 9.20 17.93
N SER A 53 -0.13 8.27 18.84
CA SER A 53 0.55 8.13 20.12
C SER A 53 1.81 7.25 20.07
N ARG A 54 2.26 6.81 18.88
CA ARG A 54 3.47 5.98 18.76
C ARG A 54 4.69 6.71 19.32
N PRO A 55 5.66 6.00 19.92
CA PRO A 55 6.78 6.63 20.63
C PRO A 55 7.52 7.65 19.76
N GLU A 56 7.91 8.75 20.39
CA GLU A 56 8.66 9.82 19.74
C GLU A 56 9.95 9.28 19.07
N GLY A 57 10.22 9.74 17.85
CA GLY A 57 11.37 9.35 17.05
C GLY A 57 11.32 7.93 16.48
N ASN A 58 10.31 7.12 16.83
CA ASN A 58 10.22 5.73 16.42
C ASN A 58 9.34 5.56 15.18
N LEU A 59 9.90 5.86 14.00
CA LEU A 59 9.22 5.65 12.71
C LEU A 59 8.82 4.19 12.50
N THR A 60 9.64 3.23 12.95
CA THR A 60 9.35 1.80 12.82
C THR A 60 8.03 1.44 13.50
N ALA A 61 7.80 1.92 14.73
CA ALA A 61 6.55 1.66 15.45
C ALA A 61 5.34 2.36 14.83
N PHE A 62 5.53 3.54 14.25
CA PHE A 62 4.50 4.23 13.46
C PHE A 62 4.11 3.44 12.22
N GLN A 63 5.10 3.10 11.39
CA GLN A 63 4.90 2.39 10.15
C GLN A 63 4.34 0.99 10.38
N GLU A 64 4.86 0.24 11.36
CA GLU A 64 4.34 -1.08 11.73
C GLU A 64 2.84 -1.06 12.04
N TYR A 65 2.38 -0.06 12.81
CA TYR A 65 0.97 0.04 13.19
C TYR A 65 0.06 0.45 12.01
N MET A 66 0.55 1.32 11.13
CA MET A 66 -0.17 1.73 9.92
C MET A 66 -0.27 0.59 8.89
N GLU A 67 0.82 -0.15 8.70
CA GLU A 67 1.06 -1.12 7.63
C GLU A 67 0.79 -2.58 8.03
N GLN A 68 0.08 -2.81 9.14
CA GLN A 68 -0.32 -4.16 9.55
C GLN A 68 -1.04 -4.89 8.40
N ILE A 69 -0.91 -6.23 8.36
CA ILE A 69 -1.56 -7.08 7.33
C ILE A 69 -3.05 -6.74 7.20
N VAL A 70 -3.73 -6.52 8.33
CA VAL A 70 -5.10 -5.96 8.37
C VAL A 70 -5.12 -4.68 9.20
N GLY A 71 -4.40 -3.68 8.72
CA GLY A 71 -4.32 -2.34 9.31
C GLY A 71 -5.12 -1.31 8.53
N MET A 72 -5.10 -0.06 9.00
CA MET A 72 -5.83 1.04 8.37
C MET A 72 -5.42 1.31 6.91
N HIS A 73 -4.19 0.99 6.52
CA HIS A 73 -3.74 1.07 5.14
C HIS A 73 -4.32 -0.10 4.32
N SER A 74 -3.91 -1.33 4.61
CA SER A 74 -4.31 -2.52 3.83
C SER A 74 -5.82 -2.78 3.84
N ALA A 75 -6.53 -2.49 4.93
CA ALA A 75 -7.96 -2.73 5.04
C ALA A 75 -8.77 -1.85 4.07
N ILE A 76 -8.32 -0.63 3.77
CA ILE A 76 -8.99 0.24 2.80
C ILE A 76 -8.76 -0.25 1.37
N HIS A 77 -7.56 -0.75 1.06
CA HIS A 77 -7.33 -1.47 -0.19
C HIS A 77 -8.30 -2.65 -0.33
N GLY A 78 -8.38 -3.47 0.72
CA GLY A 78 -9.22 -4.67 0.73
C GLY A 78 -10.74 -4.40 0.70
N ILE A 79 -11.22 -3.39 1.42
CA ILE A 79 -12.67 -3.12 1.56
C ILE A 79 -13.28 -2.65 0.24
N ILE A 80 -12.52 -1.93 -0.59
CA ILE A 80 -12.94 -1.51 -1.93
C ILE A 80 -12.85 -2.69 -2.92
N GLY A 81 -11.86 -3.58 -2.73
CA GLY A 81 -11.67 -4.76 -3.56
C GLY A 81 -11.18 -4.42 -4.98
N GLY A 82 -11.27 -5.41 -5.88
CA GLY A 82 -10.99 -5.21 -7.30
C GLY A 82 -9.60 -4.63 -7.58
N ASP A 83 -9.54 -3.56 -8.38
CA ASP A 83 -8.30 -2.90 -8.77
C ASP A 83 -7.53 -2.37 -7.56
N LEU A 84 -8.20 -1.72 -6.61
CA LEU A 84 -7.53 -1.15 -5.44
C LEU A 84 -6.90 -2.21 -4.55
N ALA A 85 -7.56 -3.37 -4.43
CA ALA A 85 -7.03 -4.51 -3.70
C ALA A 85 -5.91 -5.27 -4.44
N GLY A 86 -5.53 -4.83 -5.65
CA GLY A 86 -4.47 -5.48 -6.43
C GLY A 86 -4.90 -6.81 -7.05
N LEU A 87 -6.21 -7.04 -7.24
CA LEU A 87 -6.68 -8.27 -7.87
C LEU A 87 -6.20 -8.34 -9.32
N CYS A 88 -5.70 -9.50 -9.71
CA CYS A 88 -5.23 -9.71 -11.05
C CYS A 88 -6.38 -9.52 -12.05
N PRO A 89 -6.13 -8.93 -13.22
CA PRO A 89 -6.99 -9.05 -14.38
C PRO A 89 -7.40 -10.50 -14.60
N LYS A 90 -8.66 -10.71 -15.01
CA LYS A 90 -9.21 -12.06 -15.16
C LYS A 90 -8.33 -12.91 -16.09
N GLY A 91 -7.88 -14.07 -15.60
CA GLY A 91 -7.03 -14.98 -16.35
C GLY A 91 -5.55 -14.60 -16.41
N SER A 92 -5.11 -13.58 -15.68
CA SER A 92 -3.70 -13.17 -15.61
C SER A 92 -2.98 -13.58 -14.31
N SER A 93 -3.68 -14.22 -13.37
CA SER A 93 -3.07 -14.74 -12.14
C SER A 93 -2.00 -15.79 -12.47
N ASN A 94 -0.89 -15.80 -11.72
CA ASN A 94 0.27 -16.67 -11.93
C ASN A 94 0.99 -16.46 -13.28
N THR A 95 0.81 -15.30 -13.91
CA THR A 95 1.57 -14.92 -15.10
C THR A 95 2.71 -13.97 -14.74
N SER A 96 3.64 -13.71 -15.66
CA SER A 96 4.67 -12.69 -15.45
C SER A 96 4.10 -11.28 -15.23
N ALA A 97 2.91 -11.00 -15.77
CA ALA A 97 2.23 -9.71 -15.61
C ALA A 97 1.51 -9.58 -14.25
N CYS A 98 0.97 -10.67 -13.72
CA CYS A 98 0.40 -10.73 -12.37
C CYS A 98 0.80 -12.04 -11.67
N PRO A 99 2.01 -12.10 -11.08
CA PRO A 99 2.51 -13.34 -10.51
C PRO A 99 1.73 -13.75 -9.26
N THR A 100 1.16 -12.79 -8.53
CA THR A 100 0.46 -13.02 -7.27
C THR A 100 -0.82 -12.19 -7.22
N GLU A 101 -1.95 -12.84 -6.93
CA GLU A 101 -3.24 -12.19 -6.69
C GLU A 101 -3.19 -11.29 -5.45
N GLY A 102 -3.66 -10.05 -5.56
CA GLY A 102 -3.66 -9.11 -4.44
C GLY A 102 -2.30 -8.43 -4.21
N ALA A 103 -1.33 -8.62 -5.10
CA ALA A 103 -0.13 -7.80 -5.11
C ALA A 103 -0.49 -6.33 -5.42
N PRO A 104 0.15 -5.34 -4.78
CA PRO A 104 -0.21 -3.92 -4.93
C PRO A 104 0.13 -3.32 -6.31
N THR A 105 0.55 -4.15 -7.27
CA THR A 105 1.00 -3.78 -8.62
C THR A 105 0.00 -2.90 -9.36
N PHE A 106 -1.31 -3.17 -9.21
CA PHE A 106 -2.37 -2.47 -9.95
C PHE A 106 -3.18 -1.50 -9.09
N SER A 107 -2.91 -1.39 -7.80
CA SER A 107 -3.71 -0.60 -6.87
C SER A 107 -3.77 0.88 -7.27
N ALA A 108 -2.67 1.42 -7.80
CA ALA A 108 -2.58 2.81 -8.25
C ALA A 108 -3.43 3.12 -9.51
N ASN A 109 -3.90 2.10 -10.23
CA ASN A 109 -4.78 2.29 -11.39
C ASN A 109 -6.22 2.65 -10.98
N GLU A 110 -6.58 2.47 -9.70
CA GLU A 110 -7.86 2.92 -9.16
C GLU A 110 -7.75 4.37 -8.64
N PRO A 111 -8.57 5.34 -9.10
CA PRO A 111 -8.46 6.73 -8.66
C PRO A 111 -8.55 6.93 -7.14
N MET A 112 -9.33 6.11 -6.42
CA MET A 112 -9.40 6.18 -4.95
C MET A 112 -8.07 5.90 -4.25
N PHE A 113 -7.10 5.27 -4.91
CA PHE A 113 -5.73 5.09 -4.40
C PHE A 113 -5.11 6.41 -3.96
N HIS A 114 -5.24 7.45 -4.78
CA HIS A 114 -4.61 8.74 -4.53
C HIS A 114 -5.24 9.46 -3.34
N MET A 115 -6.56 9.35 -3.18
CA MET A 115 -7.27 9.88 -2.01
C MET A 115 -6.91 9.10 -0.74
N HIS A 116 -6.81 7.77 -0.85
CA HIS A 116 -6.39 6.91 0.24
C HIS A 116 -4.98 7.26 0.71
N HIS A 117 -4.01 7.30 -0.20
CA HIS A 117 -2.62 7.64 0.11
C HIS A 117 -2.45 9.10 0.53
N GLY A 118 -3.29 10.03 0.05
CA GLY A 118 -3.34 11.39 0.58
C GLY A 118 -3.72 11.42 2.06
N ASN A 119 -4.62 10.53 2.51
CA ASN A 119 -4.95 10.42 3.93
C ASN A 119 -3.89 9.65 4.74
N VAL A 120 -3.22 8.65 4.15
CA VAL A 120 -2.04 7.99 4.75
C VAL A 120 -0.95 9.02 5.01
N ASP A 121 -0.62 9.84 4.01
CA ASP A 121 0.35 10.92 4.11
C ASP A 121 -0.07 11.98 5.14
N ARG A 122 -1.35 12.37 5.17
CA ARG A 122 -1.89 13.25 6.21
C ARG A 122 -1.66 12.69 7.62
N LEU A 123 -1.87 11.40 7.84
CA LEU A 123 -1.65 10.77 9.14
C LEU A 123 -0.16 10.73 9.52
N TRP A 124 0.72 10.49 8.54
CA TRP A 124 2.16 10.58 8.74
C TRP A 124 2.62 12.00 9.08
N TRP A 125 2.11 13.00 8.35
CA TRP A 125 2.35 14.41 8.65
C TRP A 125 1.85 14.79 10.05
N LEU A 126 0.65 14.36 10.46
CA LEU A 126 0.14 14.61 11.81
C LEU A 126 1.02 13.99 12.91
N TRP A 127 1.60 12.81 12.66
CA TRP A 127 2.56 12.21 13.59
C TRP A 127 3.87 12.99 13.62
N GLN A 128 4.37 13.44 12.46
CA GLN A 128 5.54 14.31 12.35
C GLN A 128 5.35 15.64 13.10
N GLU A 129 4.18 16.29 13.00
CA GLU A 129 3.90 17.56 13.69
C GLU A 129 3.87 17.47 15.23
N LYS A 130 3.90 16.26 15.80
CA LYS A 130 3.98 16.10 17.26
C LYS A 130 5.36 16.43 17.83
N SER A 131 6.44 16.28 17.06
CA SER A 131 7.77 16.70 17.50
C SER A 131 8.79 16.80 16.36
N GLU A 132 9.84 17.60 16.56
CA GLU A 132 10.95 17.68 15.61
C GLU A 132 11.72 16.35 15.48
N THR A 133 11.75 15.53 16.54
CA THR A 133 12.32 14.18 16.49
C THR A 133 11.54 13.28 15.53
N ASN A 134 10.20 13.34 15.54
CA ASN A 134 9.37 12.61 14.58
C ASN A 134 9.61 13.09 13.15
N LYS A 135 9.73 14.41 12.92
CA LYS A 135 10.06 14.97 11.59
C LYS A 135 11.41 14.49 11.06
N ALA A 136 12.38 14.29 11.94
CA ALA A 136 13.71 13.82 11.58
C ALA A 136 13.85 12.29 11.50
N ALA A 137 12.86 11.55 11.98
CA ALA A 137 12.90 10.09 12.09
C ALA A 137 12.98 9.41 10.71
N PHE A 138 13.90 8.44 10.61
CA PHE A 138 14.13 7.66 9.40
C PHE A 138 14.65 6.28 9.80
N HIS A 139 14.01 5.22 9.33
CA HIS A 139 14.44 3.84 9.52
C HIS A 139 13.74 2.94 8.50
N GLY A 140 14.41 1.87 8.08
CA GLY A 140 13.82 0.86 7.21
C GLY A 140 14.86 0.21 6.30
N GLY A 141 14.54 -1.00 5.87
CA GLY A 141 15.37 -1.78 4.95
C GLY A 141 14.82 -1.75 3.52
N SER A 142 15.68 -1.97 2.54
CA SER A 142 15.29 -1.95 1.12
C SER A 142 14.62 -3.23 0.64
N VAL A 143 14.48 -4.24 1.51
CA VAL A 143 13.91 -5.54 1.16
C VAL A 143 12.69 -5.82 2.02
N GLN A 144 11.54 -6.03 1.38
CA GLN A 144 10.34 -6.48 2.09
C GLN A 144 10.49 -7.95 2.52
N ASN A 145 10.24 -8.25 3.79
CA ASN A 145 10.25 -9.62 4.32
C ASN A 145 8.90 -9.96 4.97
N MET A 146 7.97 -10.43 4.15
CA MET A 146 6.62 -10.82 4.59
C MET A 146 6.61 -12.00 5.58
N SER A 147 7.66 -12.82 5.60
CA SER A 147 7.76 -13.97 6.51
C SER A 147 8.30 -13.61 7.89
N ALA A 148 8.84 -12.39 8.07
CA ALA A 148 9.44 -11.92 9.32
C ALA A 148 9.01 -10.49 9.66
N LEU A 149 7.74 -10.15 9.44
CA LEU A 149 7.19 -8.81 9.65
C LEU A 149 7.37 -8.30 11.08
N ALA A 150 7.23 -9.16 12.10
CA ALA A 150 7.45 -8.77 13.49
C ALA A 150 8.91 -8.36 13.78
N ALA A 151 9.87 -8.92 13.03
CA ALA A 151 11.29 -8.60 13.18
C ALA A 151 11.73 -7.44 12.26
N ASN A 152 11.08 -7.29 11.10
CA ASN A 152 11.44 -6.31 10.07
C ASN A 152 10.19 -5.59 9.51
N PRO A 153 9.42 -4.86 10.34
CA PRO A 153 8.12 -4.32 9.93
C PRO A 153 8.24 -3.20 8.88
N ASN A 154 9.39 -2.53 8.81
CA ASN A 154 9.73 -1.54 7.78
C ASN A 154 10.85 -2.03 6.83
N GLY A 155 10.92 -3.34 6.63
CA GLY A 155 11.88 -3.97 5.72
C GLY A 155 13.19 -4.39 6.39
N GLN A 156 13.84 -5.38 5.79
CA GLN A 156 15.13 -5.91 6.20
C GLN A 156 16.27 -5.30 5.37
N ALA A 157 17.50 -5.46 5.86
CA ALA A 157 18.70 -4.97 5.21
C ALA A 157 18.78 -5.36 3.71
N PRO A 158 19.42 -4.54 2.84
CA PRO A 158 20.23 -3.35 3.15
C PRO A 158 19.46 -2.19 3.81
N TRP A 159 20.06 -1.58 4.83
CA TRP A 159 19.44 -0.44 5.54
C TRP A 159 19.49 0.82 4.68
N LEU A 160 18.35 1.48 4.56
CA LEU A 160 18.24 2.75 3.84
C LEU A 160 18.80 3.89 4.70
N ASN A 161 19.17 4.98 4.04
CA ASN A 161 19.52 6.25 4.68
C ASN A 161 19.10 7.42 3.78
N LYS A 162 19.31 8.67 4.23
CA LYS A 162 18.89 9.88 3.51
C LYS A 162 19.57 10.07 2.14
N THR A 163 20.69 9.39 1.90
CA THR A 163 21.39 9.39 0.60
C THR A 163 20.96 8.24 -0.30
N SER A 164 20.13 7.30 0.19
CA SER A 164 19.57 6.23 -0.62
C SER A 164 18.72 6.79 -1.76
N LEU A 165 18.92 6.24 -2.94
CA LEU A 165 18.22 6.65 -4.15
C LEU A 165 16.78 6.11 -4.16
N ILE A 166 15.81 6.98 -4.46
CA ILE A 166 14.41 6.61 -4.60
C ILE A 166 14.21 5.93 -5.97
N PRO A 167 13.68 4.69 -6.02
CA PRO A 167 13.36 4.03 -7.28
C PRO A 167 12.30 4.81 -8.07
N THR A 168 12.57 5.13 -9.33
CA THR A 168 11.62 5.84 -10.21
C THR A 168 11.09 4.99 -11.36
N ALA A 169 11.56 3.73 -11.48
CA ALA A 169 11.29 2.86 -12.62
C ALA A 169 11.56 3.51 -13.99
N GLY A 170 12.50 4.47 -14.05
CA GLY A 170 12.82 5.21 -15.27
C GLY A 170 11.80 6.30 -15.66
N MET A 171 10.75 6.52 -14.87
CA MET A 171 9.74 7.55 -15.15
C MET A 171 10.27 8.97 -14.90
N TYR A 172 11.13 9.13 -13.89
CA TYR A 172 11.67 10.43 -13.47
C TYR A 172 13.14 10.33 -13.10
N LYS A 173 13.81 11.48 -13.03
CA LYS A 173 15.17 11.58 -12.49
C LYS A 173 15.21 10.97 -11.09
N ILE A 174 16.16 10.07 -10.86
CA ILE A 174 16.39 9.45 -9.55
C ILE A 174 16.96 10.51 -8.60
N LEU A 175 16.36 10.64 -7.43
CA LEU A 175 16.74 11.58 -6.38
C LEU A 175 16.88 10.84 -5.05
N ALA A 176 17.69 11.40 -4.14
CA ALA A 176 17.72 10.98 -2.74
C ALA A 176 16.90 11.96 -1.89
N VAL A 177 16.41 11.50 -0.73
CA VAL A 177 15.71 12.35 0.24
C VAL A 177 16.75 13.19 1.00
N ASN A 178 17.32 14.18 0.33
CA ASN A 178 18.00 15.25 1.03
C ASN A 178 16.90 16.15 1.62
N LEU A 179 16.65 16.02 2.92
CA LEU A 179 15.83 17.00 3.64
C LEU A 179 16.47 18.36 3.38
N CYS A 180 15.72 19.29 2.77
CA CYS A 180 16.18 20.65 2.60
C CYS A 180 16.57 21.19 3.99
N PRO A 181 17.79 21.73 4.19
CA PRO A 181 18.12 22.37 5.46
C PRO A 181 17.07 23.46 5.72
N ARG A 182 16.41 23.41 6.87
CA ARG A 182 15.54 24.50 7.30
C ARG A 182 16.37 25.72 7.67
#